data_AF-A0A947VYK8-F1
#
_entry.id   AF-A0A947VYK8-F1
#
_cell.length_a   1.000
_cell.length_b   1.000
_cell.length_c   1.000
_cell.angle_alpha   90.00
_cell.angle_beta   90.00
_cell.angle_gamma   90.00
#
_symmetry.space_group_name_H-M   'P 1'
#
loop_
_entity.id
_entity.type
_entity.pdbx_description
1 polymer ?
#
loop_
_entity_poly.entity_id
_entity_poly.type
_entity_poly.pdbx_seq_one_letter_code
_entity_poly.pdbx_strand_id
1 'polypeptide(L)'
;MEINTIHSQFVRYGRNAREWTRKCEMLLPLIERYEVWKKKGFSSIYEYAAKLAGMSRRKVDDSIRILRNISDKPALLKVAEEKGINSVRPVAVIATKKTEEFWAEKAANMSKNTLETYVRESSMGLQGKACTSTAIEPEEPVNFSPELAKKLKQFLKRENAEELLEAFLEEQKKSEVAETVNIPTRMRRFVIERTGGRCAYPSCNKPYVELHHTGRYAIERRHDPEHIHALCKVHHELAHNGLIGNEEGLPHTWYVLERPDSTNYKYFVDQRVQLMKHNAVV
;
A
#
# COMPACT_ATOMS: atom_id res chain seq x y z
N MET A 1 0.55 -32.29 -25.44
CA MET A 1 1.32 -31.20 -24.81
C MET A 1 1.11 -31.28 -23.31
N GLU A 2 2.17 -31.12 -22.52
CA GLU A 2 2.10 -31.13 -21.06
C GLU A 2 1.41 -29.85 -20.54
N ILE A 3 0.64 -29.96 -19.44
CA ILE A 3 -0.17 -28.84 -18.89
C ILE A 3 0.71 -27.62 -18.58
N ASN A 4 1.90 -27.83 -18.03
CA ASN A 4 2.83 -26.77 -17.70
C ASN A 4 3.34 -26.01 -18.93
N THR A 5 3.53 -26.70 -20.06
CA THR A 5 3.92 -26.07 -21.33
C THR A 5 2.81 -25.18 -21.87
N ILE A 6 1.56 -25.65 -21.85
CA ILE A 6 0.39 -24.87 -22.31
C ILE A 6 0.25 -23.60 -21.47
N HIS A 7 0.33 -23.75 -20.14
CA HIS A 7 0.28 -22.62 -19.22
C HIS A 7 1.37 -21.58 -19.52
N SER A 8 2.62 -22.04 -19.65
CA SER A 8 3.78 -21.18 -19.90
C SER A 8 3.67 -20.43 -21.23
N GLN A 9 3.19 -21.11 -22.28
CA GLN A 9 2.93 -20.49 -23.59
C GLN A 9 1.81 -19.45 -23.50
N PHE A 10 0.69 -19.76 -22.84
CA PHE A 10 -0.43 -18.85 -22.68
C PHE A 10 -0.02 -17.58 -21.93
N VAL A 11 0.72 -17.72 -20.82
CA VAL A 11 1.27 -16.58 -20.05
C VAL A 11 2.19 -15.73 -20.92
N ARG A 12 3.08 -16.35 -21.70
CA ARG A 12 3.98 -15.63 -22.61
C ARG A 12 3.22 -14.84 -23.67
N TYR A 13 2.24 -15.45 -24.34
CA TYR A 13 1.45 -14.77 -25.36
C TYR A 13 0.62 -13.63 -24.77
N GLY A 14 0.01 -13.83 -23.60
CA GLY A 14 -0.70 -12.78 -22.88
C GLY A 14 0.22 -11.60 -22.51
N ARG A 15 1.46 -11.87 -22.06
CA ARG A 15 2.45 -10.83 -21.78
C ARG A 15 2.82 -10.05 -23.03
N ASN A 16 3.14 -10.75 -24.12
CA ASN A 16 3.50 -10.12 -25.39
C ASN A 16 2.35 -9.26 -25.93
N ALA A 17 1.10 -9.76 -25.90
CA ALA A 17 -0.06 -8.99 -26.32
C ALA A 17 -0.16 -7.66 -25.53
N ARG A 18 0.01 -7.70 -24.21
CA ARG A 18 0.00 -6.50 -23.36
C ARG A 18 1.13 -5.53 -23.70
N GLU A 19 2.34 -6.04 -23.97
CA GLU A 19 3.48 -5.22 -24.38
C GLU A 19 3.20 -4.50 -25.71
N TRP A 20 2.73 -5.24 -26.72
CA TRP A 20 2.39 -4.66 -28.02
C TRP A 20 1.25 -3.66 -27.93
N THR A 21 0.21 -3.95 -27.15
CA THR A 21 -0.88 -2.98 -26.89
C THR A 21 -0.33 -1.70 -26.27
N ARG A 22 0.57 -1.77 -25.27
CA ARG A 22 1.20 -0.58 -24.68
C ARG A 22 1.97 0.24 -25.71
N LYS A 23 2.75 -0.41 -26.58
CA LYS A 23 3.46 0.28 -27.67
C LYS A 23 2.50 0.98 -28.62
N CYS A 24 1.37 0.37 -28.95
CA CYS A 24 0.32 1.01 -29.73
C CYS A 24 -0.30 2.21 -29.00
N GLU A 25 -0.51 2.13 -27.68
CA GLU A 25 -1.07 3.25 -26.87
C GLU A 25 -0.16 4.48 -26.96
N MET A 26 1.15 4.30 -26.87
CA MET A 26 2.15 5.36 -26.95
C MET A 26 2.13 6.12 -28.29
N LEU A 27 1.68 5.47 -29.37
CA LEU A 27 1.62 6.08 -30.70
C LEU A 27 0.34 6.90 -30.93
N LEU A 28 -0.69 6.75 -30.10
CA LEU A 28 -2.00 7.40 -30.31
C LEU A 28 -1.94 8.92 -30.46
N PRO A 29 -1.15 9.69 -29.66
CA PRO A 29 -1.04 11.13 -29.85
C PRO A 29 -0.47 11.53 -31.22
N LEU A 30 0.45 10.73 -31.77
CA LEU A 30 1.03 10.97 -33.10
C LEU A 30 0.04 10.57 -34.20
N ILE A 31 -0.64 9.44 -34.03
CA ILE A 31 -1.69 8.97 -34.95
C ILE A 31 -2.79 10.02 -35.08
N GLU A 32 -3.19 10.62 -33.97
CA GLU A 32 -4.16 11.70 -33.91
C GLU A 32 -3.62 12.98 -34.58
N ARG A 33 -2.42 13.44 -34.18
CA ARG A 33 -1.79 14.66 -34.72
C ARG A 33 -1.63 14.63 -36.23
N TYR A 34 -1.24 13.48 -36.80
CA TYR A 34 -0.98 13.34 -38.23
C TYR A 34 -2.15 12.78 -39.03
N GLU A 35 -3.31 12.60 -38.38
CA GLU A 35 -4.52 11.97 -38.95
C GLU A 35 -4.21 10.66 -39.70
N VAL A 36 -3.34 9.80 -39.12
CA VAL A 36 -2.84 8.59 -39.80
C VAL A 36 -4.01 7.67 -40.19
N TRP A 37 -5.02 7.58 -39.33
CA TRP A 37 -6.22 6.79 -39.58
C TRP A 37 -6.95 7.21 -40.86
N LYS A 38 -7.08 8.52 -41.10
CA LYS A 38 -7.72 9.09 -42.30
C LYS A 38 -6.92 8.78 -43.56
N LYS A 39 -5.60 8.97 -43.50
CA LYS A 39 -4.68 8.64 -44.61
C LYS A 39 -4.64 7.15 -44.94
N LYS A 40 -5.02 6.29 -44.00
CA LYS A 40 -5.13 4.84 -44.18
C LYS A 40 -6.56 4.38 -44.47
N GLY A 41 -7.50 5.30 -44.70
CA GLY A 41 -8.86 4.98 -45.15
C GLY A 41 -9.83 4.55 -44.03
N PHE A 42 -9.51 4.81 -42.76
CA PHE A 42 -10.43 4.57 -41.65
C PHE A 42 -11.33 5.79 -41.43
N SER A 43 -12.55 5.57 -40.94
CA SER A 43 -13.52 6.66 -40.66
C SER A 43 -13.19 7.48 -39.41
N SER A 44 -12.44 6.89 -38.47
CA SER A 44 -12.05 7.54 -37.21
C SER A 44 -10.84 6.87 -36.58
N ILE A 45 -10.17 7.58 -35.67
CA ILE A 45 -9.11 7.02 -34.82
C ILE A 45 -9.61 5.83 -33.97
N TYR A 46 -10.89 5.85 -33.58
CA TYR A 46 -11.50 4.77 -32.80
C TYR A 46 -11.64 3.49 -33.61
N GLU A 47 -12.13 3.60 -34.85
CA GLU A 47 -12.22 2.46 -35.75
C GLU A 47 -10.82 1.90 -36.04
N TYR A 48 -9.85 2.78 -36.31
CA TYR A 48 -8.45 2.43 -36.53
C TYR A 48 -7.87 1.63 -35.36
N ALA A 49 -7.98 2.16 -34.13
CA ALA A 49 -7.43 1.53 -32.94
C ALA A 49 -8.18 0.23 -32.56
N ALA A 50 -9.49 0.17 -32.78
CA ALA A 50 -10.27 -1.05 -32.55
C ALA A 50 -9.87 -2.16 -33.52
N LYS A 51 -9.79 -1.87 -34.82
CA LYS A 51 -9.46 -2.86 -35.87
C LYS A 51 -8.01 -3.33 -35.81
N LEU A 52 -7.05 -2.43 -35.54
CA LEU A 52 -5.62 -2.76 -35.61
C LEU A 52 -5.00 -3.17 -34.28
N ALA A 53 -5.54 -2.68 -33.15
CA ALA A 53 -4.95 -2.89 -31.83
C ALA A 53 -5.94 -3.37 -30.77
N GLY A 54 -7.20 -3.66 -31.15
CA GLY A 54 -8.22 -4.17 -30.23
C GLY A 54 -8.63 -3.20 -29.13
N MET A 55 -8.41 -1.88 -29.32
CA MET A 55 -8.66 -0.88 -28.28
C MET A 55 -10.12 -0.41 -28.27
N SER A 56 -10.68 -0.25 -27.08
CA SER A 56 -11.97 0.41 -26.90
C SER A 56 -11.85 1.93 -27.03
N ARG A 57 -12.97 2.61 -27.36
CA ARG A 57 -13.04 4.08 -27.42
C ARG A 57 -12.49 4.74 -26.15
N ARG A 58 -12.95 4.28 -24.99
CA ARG A 58 -12.49 4.74 -23.67
C ARG A 58 -10.99 4.60 -23.51
N LYS A 59 -10.41 3.49 -23.98
CA LYS A 59 -8.97 3.27 -23.89
C LYS A 59 -8.19 4.24 -24.77
N VAL A 60 -8.69 4.54 -25.97
CA VAL A 60 -8.11 5.55 -26.87
C VAL A 60 -8.13 6.92 -26.20
N ASP A 61 -9.30 7.33 -25.69
CA ASP A 61 -9.47 8.64 -25.03
C ASP A 61 -8.57 8.80 -23.80
N ASP A 62 -8.56 7.80 -22.92
CA ASP A 62 -7.71 7.81 -21.73
C ASP A 62 -6.23 7.88 -22.11
N SER A 63 -5.79 7.13 -23.15
CA SER A 63 -4.39 7.13 -23.58
C SER A 63 -3.98 8.49 -24.12
N ILE A 64 -4.76 9.07 -25.03
CA ILE A 64 -4.47 10.39 -25.61
C ILE A 64 -4.43 11.45 -24.51
N ARG A 65 -5.42 11.46 -23.61
CA ARG A 65 -5.50 12.43 -22.50
C ARG A 65 -4.29 12.33 -21.56
N ILE A 66 -3.94 11.12 -21.12
CA ILE A 66 -2.79 10.91 -20.22
C ILE A 66 -1.49 11.31 -20.91
N LEU A 67 -1.26 10.84 -22.13
CA LEU A 67 -0.02 11.10 -22.86
C LEU A 67 0.17 12.57 -23.23
N ARG A 68 -0.91 13.30 -23.52
CA ARG A 68 -0.85 14.76 -23.69
C ARG A 68 -0.38 15.45 -22.41
N ASN A 69 -0.93 15.06 -21.26
CA ASN A 69 -0.58 15.67 -19.97
C ASN A 69 0.87 15.43 -19.55
N ILE A 70 1.51 14.35 -20.02
CA ILE A 70 2.93 14.04 -19.73
C ILE A 70 3.86 14.28 -20.93
N SER A 71 3.38 14.87 -22.03
CA SER A 71 4.15 14.99 -23.27
C SER A 71 5.44 15.80 -23.13
N ASP A 72 5.51 16.71 -22.16
CA ASP A 72 6.66 17.55 -21.84
C ASP A 72 7.44 17.05 -20.60
N LYS A 73 7.20 15.80 -20.17
CA LYS A 73 7.74 15.17 -18.95
C LYS A 73 8.44 13.85 -19.30
N PRO A 74 9.69 13.89 -19.81
CA PRO A 74 10.42 12.70 -20.26
C PRO A 74 10.53 11.58 -19.21
N ALA A 75 10.65 11.88 -17.92
CA ALA A 75 10.78 10.86 -16.89
C ALA A 75 9.48 10.05 -16.76
N LEU A 76 8.31 10.70 -16.82
CA LEU A 76 7.01 10.03 -16.79
C LEU A 76 6.72 9.28 -18.09
N LEU A 77 7.15 9.80 -19.24
CA LEU A 77 7.03 9.09 -20.52
C LEU A 77 7.78 7.76 -20.49
N LYS A 78 8.99 7.73 -19.94
CA LYS A 78 9.76 6.49 -19.78
C LYS A 78 9.02 5.46 -18.91
N VAL A 79 8.47 5.89 -17.77
CA VAL A 79 7.68 4.99 -16.91
C VAL A 79 6.42 4.48 -17.61
N ALA A 80 5.77 5.32 -18.41
CA ALA A 80 4.60 4.95 -19.20
C ALA A 80 4.95 3.94 -20.31
N GLU A 81 6.12 4.06 -20.93
CA GLU A 81 6.62 3.11 -21.94
C GLU A 81 6.92 1.74 -21.32
N GLU A 82 7.65 1.73 -20.19
CA GLU A 82 8.07 0.49 -19.52
C GLU A 82 6.91 -0.24 -18.82
N LYS A 83 6.07 0.49 -18.08
CA LYS A 83 5.01 -0.11 -17.23
C LYS A 83 3.59 0.04 -17.79
N GLY A 84 3.42 0.86 -18.83
CA GLY A 84 2.13 1.21 -19.43
C GLY A 84 1.51 2.46 -18.81
N ILE A 85 0.72 3.22 -19.59
CA ILE A 85 0.14 4.53 -19.22
C ILE A 85 -0.62 4.57 -17.89
N ASN A 86 -1.14 3.43 -17.43
CA ASN A 86 -1.93 3.34 -16.20
C ASN A 86 -1.08 3.54 -14.94
N SER A 87 0.24 3.32 -15.00
CA SER A 87 1.16 3.57 -13.87
C SER A 87 1.26 5.05 -13.54
N VAL A 88 1.26 5.91 -14.57
CA VAL A 88 1.42 7.37 -14.44
C VAL A 88 0.10 8.13 -14.38
N ARG A 89 -1.02 7.47 -14.71
CA ARG A 89 -2.38 8.07 -14.68
C ARG A 89 -2.69 8.90 -13.43
N PRO A 90 -2.35 8.46 -12.20
CA PRO A 90 -2.71 9.20 -10.98
C PRO A 90 -2.01 10.55 -10.86
N VAL A 91 -0.81 10.66 -11.44
CA VAL A 91 0.07 11.83 -11.30
C VAL A 91 0.12 12.68 -12.57
N ALA A 92 -0.43 12.19 -13.67
CA ALA A 92 -0.35 12.84 -14.98
C ALA A 92 -0.85 14.30 -14.97
N VAL A 93 -1.87 14.61 -14.16
CA VAL A 93 -2.44 15.97 -14.07
C VAL A 93 -1.67 16.88 -13.12
N ILE A 94 -1.16 16.34 -12.01
CA ILE A 94 -0.53 17.14 -10.93
C ILE A 94 0.97 17.33 -11.14
N ALA A 95 1.61 16.46 -11.93
CA ALA A 95 3.03 16.56 -12.19
C ALA A 95 3.34 17.82 -12.99
N THR A 96 4.36 18.55 -12.56
CA THR A 96 4.98 19.65 -13.31
C THR A 96 6.36 19.21 -13.82
N LYS A 97 6.98 20.01 -14.72
CA LYS A 97 8.37 19.78 -15.16
C LYS A 97 9.36 19.71 -14.00
N LYS A 98 9.12 20.49 -12.93
CA LYS A 98 10.01 20.51 -11.75
C LYS A 98 9.85 19.27 -10.86
N THR A 99 8.69 18.62 -10.89
CA THR A 99 8.35 17.50 -10.01
C THR A 99 8.27 16.17 -10.75
N GLU A 100 8.58 16.13 -12.04
CA GLU A 100 8.36 14.94 -12.87
C GLU A 100 9.20 13.75 -12.41
N GLU A 101 10.45 13.98 -12.00
CA GLU A 101 11.36 12.92 -11.58
C GLU A 101 10.85 12.26 -10.30
N PHE A 102 10.41 13.08 -9.34
CA PHE A 102 9.78 12.61 -8.11
C PHE A 102 8.56 11.73 -8.38
N TRP A 103 7.65 12.18 -9.25
CA TRP A 103 6.46 11.41 -9.59
C TRP A 103 6.76 10.16 -10.41
N ALA A 104 7.78 10.21 -11.28
CA ALA A 104 8.24 9.07 -12.05
C ALA A 104 8.82 7.98 -11.16
N GLU A 105 9.65 8.35 -10.18
CA GLU A 105 10.17 7.42 -9.17
C GLU A 105 9.03 6.70 -8.43
N LYS A 106 8.02 7.45 -7.93
CA LYS A 106 6.87 6.86 -7.24
C LYS A 106 6.05 5.94 -8.16
N ALA A 107 5.78 6.36 -9.40
CA ALA A 107 5.04 5.54 -10.37
C ALA A 107 5.81 4.29 -10.83
N ALA A 108 7.14 4.33 -10.80
CA ALA A 108 8.00 3.19 -11.08
C ALA A 108 7.94 2.15 -9.96
N ASN A 109 7.74 2.56 -8.71
CA ASN A 109 7.81 1.66 -7.55
C ASN A 109 6.45 1.24 -6.98
N MET A 110 5.39 2.01 -7.22
CA MET A 110 4.05 1.72 -6.69
C MET A 110 3.08 1.14 -7.72
N SER A 111 2.08 0.43 -7.22
CA SER A 111 0.88 0.14 -7.98
C SER A 111 0.04 1.41 -8.21
N LYS A 112 -0.74 1.42 -9.30
CA LYS A 112 -1.64 2.55 -9.66
C LYS A 112 -2.51 2.98 -8.47
N ASN A 113 -3.14 2.03 -7.79
CA ASN A 113 -4.09 2.33 -6.71
C ASN A 113 -3.38 2.87 -5.46
N THR A 114 -2.14 2.42 -5.23
CA THR A 114 -1.29 2.92 -4.16
C THR A 114 -0.83 4.34 -4.44
N LEU A 115 -0.43 4.64 -5.67
CA LEU A 115 -0.12 6.00 -6.08
C LEU A 115 -1.34 6.93 -6.03
N GLU A 116 -2.54 6.48 -6.43
CA GLU A 116 -3.80 7.24 -6.27
C GLU A 116 -4.07 7.58 -4.81
N THR A 117 -3.87 6.62 -3.91
CA THR A 117 -4.08 6.83 -2.47
C THR A 117 -3.01 7.76 -1.90
N TYR A 118 -1.75 7.55 -2.25
CA TYR A 118 -0.63 8.42 -1.87
C TYR A 118 -0.91 9.89 -2.23
N VAL A 119 -1.27 10.17 -3.49
CA VAL A 119 -1.60 11.53 -3.95
C VAL A 119 -2.72 12.16 -3.10
N ARG A 120 -3.76 11.38 -2.80
CA ARG A 120 -4.90 11.85 -1.99
C ARG A 120 -4.46 12.15 -0.55
N GLU A 121 -3.81 11.19 0.11
CA GLU A 121 -3.42 11.33 1.51
C GLU A 121 -2.34 12.41 1.70
N SER A 122 -1.37 12.52 0.79
CA SER A 122 -0.37 13.61 0.84
C SER A 122 -1.01 14.99 0.68
N SER A 123 -2.09 15.10 -0.11
CA SER A 123 -2.84 16.36 -0.24
C SER A 123 -3.61 16.71 1.05
N MET A 124 -4.05 15.70 1.80
CA MET A 124 -4.75 15.86 3.09
C MET A 124 -3.77 16.10 4.26
N GLY A 125 -2.57 15.51 4.21
CA GLY A 125 -1.50 15.67 5.20
C GLY A 125 -0.95 17.11 5.29
N LEU A 126 -1.12 17.93 4.26
CA LEU A 126 -0.82 19.37 4.31
C LEU A 126 -1.90 20.19 5.05
N GLN A 127 -3.08 19.63 5.32
CA GLN A 127 -4.19 20.27 6.03
C GLN A 127 -4.37 19.74 7.47
N GLY A 128 -3.64 18.70 7.88
CA GLY A 128 -3.66 18.14 9.22
C GLY A 128 -2.66 18.77 10.19
N LYS A 129 -2.59 20.11 10.28
CA LYS A 129 -1.98 20.75 11.45
C LYS A 129 -2.98 20.70 12.61
N ALA A 130 -2.52 20.10 13.70
CA ALA A 130 -3.16 20.04 15.02
C ALA A 130 -4.41 19.15 15.12
N CYS A 131 -4.19 17.85 15.33
CA CYS A 131 -4.78 17.27 16.53
C CYS A 131 -3.71 17.36 17.62
N THR A 132 -3.73 18.47 18.37
CA THR A 132 -3.22 18.47 19.74
C THR A 132 -4.07 17.49 20.53
N SER A 133 -3.62 16.25 20.64
CA SER A 133 -3.97 15.40 21.77
C SER A 133 -2.79 15.37 22.72
N THR A 134 -2.43 16.53 23.27
CA THR A 134 -2.06 16.56 24.69
C THR A 134 -3.34 16.36 25.46
N ALA A 135 -3.76 15.10 25.53
CA ALA A 135 -4.70 14.61 26.51
C ALA A 135 -4.32 13.15 26.68
N ILE A 136 -3.61 12.88 27.78
CA ILE A 136 -3.76 11.61 28.48
C ILE A 136 -5.26 11.34 28.46
N GLU A 137 -5.69 10.28 27.78
CA GLU A 137 -7.09 9.88 27.81
C GLU A 137 -7.50 9.82 29.30
N PRO A 138 -8.61 10.44 29.72
CA PRO A 138 -9.06 10.27 31.08
C PRO A 138 -9.24 8.76 31.30
N GLU A 139 -8.59 8.20 32.32
CA GLU A 139 -8.74 6.80 32.70
C GLU A 139 -10.24 6.49 32.75
N GLU A 140 -10.78 5.80 31.74
CA GLU A 140 -12.13 5.29 31.84
C GLU A 140 -12.14 4.37 33.07
N PRO A 141 -13.02 4.62 34.06
CA PRO A 141 -13.01 3.81 35.26
C PRO A 141 -13.29 2.36 34.89
N VAL A 142 -12.29 1.51 35.06
CA VAL A 142 -12.39 0.08 34.75
C VAL A 142 -13.49 -0.51 35.61
N ASN A 143 -14.62 -0.83 34.99
CA ASN A 143 -15.82 -1.24 35.70
C ASN A 143 -15.83 -2.77 35.85
N PHE A 144 -15.28 -3.25 36.97
CA PHE A 144 -15.30 -4.68 37.30
C PHE A 144 -16.67 -5.12 37.82
N SER A 145 -17.07 -6.37 37.56
CA SER A 145 -18.26 -6.94 38.19
C SER A 145 -18.14 -6.88 39.73
N PRO A 146 -19.25 -6.78 40.48
CA PRO A 146 -19.18 -6.66 41.95
C PRO A 146 -18.38 -7.77 42.63
N GLU A 147 -18.46 -8.99 42.10
CA GLU A 147 -17.71 -10.14 42.59
C GLU A 147 -16.21 -10.02 42.32
N LEU A 148 -15.83 -9.58 41.11
CA LEU A 148 -14.44 -9.41 40.72
C LEU A 148 -13.81 -8.25 41.48
N ALA A 149 -14.53 -7.14 41.66
CA ALA A 149 -14.10 -6.00 42.47
C ALA A 149 -13.83 -6.41 43.93
N LYS A 150 -14.68 -7.26 44.51
CA LYS A 150 -14.48 -7.79 45.87
C LYS A 150 -13.22 -8.66 45.97
N LYS A 151 -13.00 -9.53 44.98
CA LYS A 151 -11.79 -10.39 44.90
C LYS A 151 -10.52 -9.55 44.72
N LEU A 152 -10.54 -8.56 43.84
CA LEU A 152 -9.43 -7.63 43.62
C LEU A 152 -9.11 -6.83 44.88
N LYS A 153 -10.12 -6.27 45.57
CA LYS A 153 -9.93 -5.58 46.86
C LYS A 153 -9.32 -6.47 47.93
N GLN A 154 -9.63 -7.76 47.93
CA GLN A 154 -9.02 -8.71 48.87
C GLN A 154 -7.57 -9.04 48.48
N PHE A 155 -7.27 -9.12 47.19
CA PHE A 155 -5.92 -9.34 46.67
C PHE A 155 -4.98 -8.16 46.96
N LEU A 156 -5.45 -6.93 46.75
CA LEU A 156 -4.71 -5.67 46.98
C LEU A 156 -4.33 -5.43 48.46
N LYS A 157 -4.90 -6.18 49.41
CA LYS A 157 -4.53 -6.10 50.83
C LYS A 157 -3.24 -6.85 51.18
N ARG A 158 -2.67 -7.60 50.24
CA ARG A 158 -1.39 -8.30 50.45
C ARG A 158 -0.24 -7.30 50.36
N GLU A 159 0.81 -7.48 51.17
CA GLU A 159 1.96 -6.56 51.19
C GLU A 159 2.67 -6.46 49.84
N ASN A 160 2.69 -7.53 49.04
CA ASN A 160 3.32 -7.56 47.71
C ASN A 160 2.27 -7.64 46.57
N ALA A 161 1.06 -7.12 46.78
CA ALA A 161 0.00 -7.25 45.78
C ALA A 161 0.35 -6.57 44.45
N GLU A 162 0.99 -5.40 44.51
CA GLU A 162 1.43 -4.65 43.31
C GLU A 162 2.49 -5.43 42.54
N GLU A 163 3.55 -5.88 43.20
CA GLU A 163 4.63 -6.69 42.58
C GLU A 163 4.08 -7.99 41.95
N LEU A 164 3.16 -8.67 42.62
CA LEU A 164 2.54 -9.90 42.10
C LEU A 164 1.63 -9.63 40.90
N LEU A 165 0.94 -8.49 40.88
CA LEU A 165 0.09 -8.10 39.77
C LEU A 165 0.95 -7.70 38.56
N GLU A 166 2.03 -6.95 38.78
CA GLU A 166 3.01 -6.62 37.75
C GLU A 166 3.64 -7.88 37.16
N ALA A 167 4.12 -8.81 37.99
CA ALA A 167 4.70 -10.06 37.54
C ALA A 167 3.69 -10.91 36.73
N PHE A 168 2.43 -10.96 37.16
CA PHE A 168 1.37 -11.66 36.43
C PHE A 168 1.09 -11.01 35.07
N LEU A 169 1.00 -9.67 35.01
CA LEU A 169 0.79 -8.95 33.76
C LEU A 169 1.98 -9.12 32.80
N GLU A 170 3.20 -9.09 33.30
CA GLU A 170 4.41 -9.37 32.51
C GLU A 170 4.44 -10.82 31.98
N GLU A 171 4.02 -11.79 32.79
CA GLU A 171 3.92 -13.20 32.38
C GLU A 171 2.85 -13.39 31.30
N GLN A 172 1.69 -12.74 31.43
CA GLN A 172 0.67 -12.72 30.38
C GLN A 172 1.20 -12.06 29.10
N LYS A 173 1.90 -10.92 29.20
CA LYS A 173 2.49 -10.24 28.04
C LYS A 173 3.51 -11.11 27.30
N LYS A 174 4.35 -11.85 28.02
CA LYS A 174 5.27 -12.85 27.42
C LYS A 174 4.53 -13.97 26.70
N SER A 175 3.38 -14.41 27.21
CA SER A 175 2.57 -15.47 26.59
C SER A 175 1.85 -15.02 25.31
N GLU A 176 1.68 -13.70 25.12
CA GLU A 176 1.09 -13.10 23.92
C GLU A 176 2.11 -12.86 22.80
N VAL A 177 3.41 -12.83 23.12
CA VAL A 177 4.47 -12.73 22.13
C VAL A 177 4.86 -14.13 21.62
N ALA A 178 4.88 -14.33 20.30
CA ALA A 178 5.18 -15.63 19.71
C ALA A 178 6.36 -15.59 18.75
N GLU A 179 7.29 -16.53 18.92
CA GLU A 179 8.48 -16.74 18.06
C GLU A 179 8.23 -17.91 17.09
N THR A 180 7.16 -17.81 16.30
CA THR A 180 6.76 -18.82 15.31
C THR A 180 6.93 -18.30 13.89
N VAL A 181 6.94 -19.21 12.90
CA VAL A 181 7.00 -18.84 11.46
C VAL A 181 5.74 -18.11 11.01
N ASN A 182 4.58 -18.58 11.49
CA ASN A 182 3.27 -18.02 11.16
C ASN A 182 2.69 -17.29 12.37
N ILE A 183 1.93 -16.23 12.11
CA ILE A 183 1.16 -15.51 13.14
C ILE A 183 0.14 -16.48 13.75
N PRO A 184 0.15 -16.73 15.08
CA PRO A 184 -0.81 -17.61 15.73
C PRO A 184 -2.27 -17.19 15.49
N THR A 185 -3.17 -18.16 15.32
CA THR A 185 -4.59 -17.91 15.01
C THR A 185 -5.28 -17.00 16.03
N ARG A 186 -4.99 -17.18 17.33
CA ARG A 186 -5.56 -16.35 18.41
C ARG A 186 -5.17 -14.88 18.24
N MET A 187 -3.89 -14.61 18.01
CA MET A 187 -3.38 -13.26 17.76
C MET A 187 -3.96 -12.66 16.49
N ARG A 188 -4.05 -13.46 15.42
CA ARG A 188 -4.65 -13.04 14.15
C ARG A 188 -6.09 -12.54 14.37
N ARG A 189 -6.91 -13.31 15.12
CA ARG A 189 -8.29 -12.93 15.47
C ARG A 189 -8.34 -11.63 16.26
N PHE A 190 -7.53 -11.53 17.31
CA PHE A 190 -7.44 -10.35 18.16
C PHE A 190 -7.14 -9.06 17.37
N VAL A 191 -6.10 -9.08 16.52
CA VAL A 191 -5.72 -7.92 15.70
C VAL A 191 -6.84 -7.51 14.73
N ILE A 192 -7.54 -8.49 14.13
CA ILE A 192 -8.63 -8.23 13.18
C ILE A 192 -9.87 -7.67 13.90
N GLU A 193 -10.21 -8.22 15.06
CA GLU A 193 -11.35 -7.79 15.88
C GLU A 193 -11.17 -6.35 16.37
N ARG A 194 -9.95 -5.96 16.76
CA ARG A 194 -9.60 -4.59 17.18
C ARG A 194 -10.00 -3.52 16.14
N THR A 195 -9.96 -3.86 14.85
CA THR A 195 -10.34 -2.92 13.77
C THR A 195 -11.72 -3.22 13.16
N GLY A 196 -12.45 -4.20 13.72
CA GLY A 196 -13.72 -4.67 13.14
C GLY A 196 -13.56 -5.18 11.71
N GLY A 197 -12.42 -5.80 11.37
CA GLY A 197 -12.15 -6.28 10.01
C GLY A 197 -11.85 -5.17 8.99
N ARG A 198 -11.47 -3.97 9.44
CA ARG A 198 -11.09 -2.84 8.57
C ARG A 198 -9.60 -2.54 8.65
N CYS A 199 -9.16 -1.70 7.72
CA CYS A 199 -7.82 -1.14 7.72
C CYS A 199 -7.60 -0.26 8.96
N ALA A 200 -6.48 -0.46 9.64
CA ALA A 200 -6.10 0.31 10.83
C ALA A 200 -5.66 1.75 10.52
N TYR A 201 -5.23 2.03 9.28
CA TYR A 201 -4.78 3.36 8.88
C TYR A 201 -5.88 4.42 9.12
N PRO A 202 -5.53 5.61 9.68
CA PRO A 202 -6.48 6.67 10.00
C PRO A 202 -7.39 7.00 8.83
N SER A 203 -8.67 7.27 9.10
CA SER A 203 -9.68 7.64 8.09
C SER A 203 -9.94 6.60 6.98
N CYS A 204 -9.34 5.41 7.03
CA CYS A 204 -9.58 4.36 6.06
C CYS A 204 -10.73 3.42 6.47
N ASN A 205 -11.72 3.27 5.58
CA ASN A 205 -12.85 2.36 5.80
C ASN A 205 -12.81 1.07 4.94
N LYS A 206 -11.69 0.81 4.26
CA LYS A 206 -11.55 -0.39 3.42
C LYS A 206 -11.40 -1.65 4.28
N PRO A 207 -11.86 -2.82 3.81
CA PRO A 207 -11.59 -4.08 4.48
C PRO A 207 -10.08 -4.34 4.55
N TYR A 208 -9.63 -5.01 5.61
CA TYR A 208 -8.26 -5.49 5.68
C TYR A 208 -8.02 -6.59 4.62
N VAL A 209 -6.76 -6.74 4.22
CA VAL A 209 -6.32 -7.81 3.31
C VAL A 209 -5.13 -8.54 3.91
N GLU A 210 -4.23 -7.81 4.56
CA GLU A 210 -2.96 -8.34 5.08
C GLU A 210 -2.73 -7.83 6.51
N LEU A 211 -2.02 -8.62 7.31
CA LEU A 211 -1.51 -8.17 8.60
C LEU A 211 -0.10 -7.63 8.40
N HIS A 212 0.14 -6.46 8.97
CA HIS A 212 1.35 -5.70 8.83
C HIS A 212 2.09 -5.62 10.15
N HIS A 213 3.37 -5.98 10.17
CA HIS A 213 4.20 -5.77 11.35
C HIS A 213 4.91 -4.41 11.27
N THR A 214 4.70 -3.57 12.27
CA THR A 214 5.37 -2.28 12.40
C THR A 214 6.83 -2.47 12.81
N GLY A 215 7.12 -3.45 13.67
CA GLY A 215 8.45 -4.03 13.87
C GLY A 215 8.75 -5.09 12.81
N ARG A 216 9.89 -5.02 12.11
CA ARG A 216 10.12 -5.91 10.96
C ARG A 216 10.42 -7.34 11.41
N TYR A 217 9.48 -8.25 11.13
CA TYR A 217 9.60 -9.68 11.46
C TYR A 217 10.90 -10.32 10.94
N ALA A 218 11.40 -9.88 9.78
CA ALA A 218 12.66 -10.38 9.21
C ALA A 218 13.88 -10.18 10.14
N ILE A 219 13.82 -9.19 11.03
CA ILE A 219 14.83 -8.92 12.05
C ILE A 219 14.40 -9.49 13.39
N GLU A 220 13.21 -9.08 13.87
CA GLU A 220 12.81 -9.34 15.26
C GLU A 220 12.34 -10.77 15.50
N ARG A 221 11.90 -11.48 14.45
CA ARG A 221 11.38 -12.86 14.49
C ARG A 221 10.31 -13.12 15.55
N ARG A 222 9.60 -12.07 15.97
CA ARG A 222 8.55 -12.10 16.98
C ARG A 222 7.24 -11.58 16.43
N HIS A 223 6.16 -12.14 16.94
CA HIS A 223 4.81 -11.66 16.73
C HIS A 223 4.34 -11.00 18.00
N ASP A 224 4.03 -9.71 17.93
CA ASP A 224 3.51 -8.92 19.04
C ASP A 224 2.21 -8.25 18.58
N PRO A 225 1.06 -8.52 19.23
CA PRO A 225 -0.22 -7.93 18.83
C PRO A 225 -0.25 -6.40 18.94
N GLU A 226 0.61 -5.78 19.75
CA GLU A 226 0.74 -4.32 19.82
C GLU A 226 1.40 -3.75 18.55
N HIS A 227 2.27 -4.53 17.90
CA HIS A 227 3.06 -4.16 16.72
C HIS A 227 2.57 -4.82 15.42
N ILE A 228 1.38 -5.44 15.43
CA ILE A 228 0.76 -6.05 14.26
C ILE A 228 -0.60 -5.38 14.02
N HIS A 229 -0.82 -4.91 12.79
CA HIS A 229 -2.04 -4.19 12.43
C HIS A 229 -2.65 -4.70 11.12
N ALA A 230 -3.99 -4.75 11.07
CA ALA A 230 -4.72 -5.15 9.89
C ALA A 230 -4.76 -4.00 8.87
N LEU A 231 -4.18 -4.19 7.68
CA LEU A 231 -4.13 -3.16 6.63
C LEU A 231 -4.83 -3.62 5.35
N CYS A 232 -5.44 -2.66 4.65
CA CYS A 232 -5.83 -2.90 3.26
C CYS A 232 -4.56 -2.98 2.38
N LYS A 233 -4.67 -3.61 1.21
CA LYS A 233 -3.54 -3.80 0.27
C LYS A 233 -2.75 -2.51 0.00
N VAL A 234 -3.45 -1.37 -0.12
CA VAL A 234 -2.82 -0.09 -0.44
C VAL A 234 -2.01 0.48 0.73
N HIS A 235 -2.59 0.53 1.94
CA HIS A 235 -1.84 1.02 3.10
C HIS A 235 -0.72 0.08 3.50
N HIS A 236 -0.90 -1.24 3.29
CA HIS A 236 0.19 -2.20 3.44
C HIS A 236 1.34 -1.93 2.47
N GLU A 237 1.04 -1.66 1.19
CA GLU A 237 2.05 -1.27 0.20
C GLU A 237 2.75 0.05 0.57
N LEU A 238 2.03 1.05 1.09
CA LEU A 238 2.63 2.31 1.57
C LEU A 238 3.58 2.08 2.74
N ALA A 239 3.22 1.19 3.68
CA ALA A 239 4.07 0.83 4.82
C ALA A 239 5.38 0.19 4.35
N HIS A 240 5.30 -0.80 3.44
CA HIS A 240 6.48 -1.45 2.84
C HIS A 240 7.30 -0.53 1.94
N ASN A 241 6.75 0.59 1.48
CA ASN A 241 7.52 1.62 0.79
C ASN A 241 8.17 2.63 1.76
N GLY A 242 8.04 2.43 3.07
CA GLY A 242 8.57 3.33 4.10
C GLY A 242 7.87 4.68 4.15
N LEU A 243 6.62 4.77 3.69
CA LEU A 243 5.89 6.04 3.54
C LEU A 243 4.86 6.30 4.64
N ILE A 244 4.79 5.44 5.65
CA ILE A 244 3.99 5.69 6.84
C ILE A 244 4.90 6.29 7.92
N GLY A 245 4.66 7.56 8.24
CA GLY A 245 5.26 8.24 9.38
C GLY A 245 4.64 7.76 10.70
N ASN A 246 5.45 7.76 11.76
CA ASN A 246 5.12 7.23 13.09
C ASN A 246 4.59 5.78 13.10
N GLU A 247 5.06 4.95 12.17
CA GLU A 247 4.58 3.57 11.98
C GLU A 247 4.66 2.70 13.26
N GLU A 248 5.64 2.92 14.14
CA GLU A 248 5.77 2.19 15.42
C GLU A 248 4.81 2.68 16.50
N GLY A 249 4.26 3.88 16.34
CA GLY A 249 3.25 4.43 17.23
C GLY A 249 1.85 3.89 16.94
N LEU A 250 0.88 4.38 17.71
CA LEU A 250 -0.52 4.01 17.56
C LEU A 250 -1.08 4.44 16.19
N PRO A 251 -1.96 3.65 15.55
CA PRO A 251 -2.43 3.93 14.20
C PRO A 251 -2.99 5.34 13.98
N HIS A 252 -3.69 5.92 14.97
CA HIS A 252 -4.27 7.27 14.88
C HIS A 252 -3.23 8.40 14.69
N THR A 253 -1.95 8.11 14.94
CA THR A 253 -0.83 9.05 14.76
C THR A 253 -0.13 8.91 13.41
N TRP A 254 -0.51 7.93 12.58
CA TRP A 254 0.14 7.67 11.30
C TRP A 254 -0.22 8.71 10.25
N TYR A 255 0.75 9.03 9.39
CA TYR A 255 0.55 9.95 8.27
C TYR A 255 1.42 9.54 7.08
N VAL A 256 1.10 10.01 5.87
CA VAL A 256 1.91 9.72 4.68
C VAL A 256 3.09 10.69 4.58
N LEU A 257 4.30 10.15 4.45
CA LEU A 257 5.53 10.89 4.19
C LEU A 257 5.70 11.19 2.70
N GLU A 258 6.31 12.33 2.36
CA GLU A 258 6.66 12.63 0.96
C GLU A 258 7.74 11.68 0.41
N ARG A 259 8.71 11.35 1.26
CA ARG A 259 9.83 10.46 0.95
C ARG A 259 10.02 9.49 2.11
N PRO A 260 10.44 8.25 1.82
CA PRO A 260 10.78 7.35 2.89
C PRO A 260 12.00 7.88 3.63
N ASP A 261 12.05 7.62 4.94
CA ASP A 261 13.25 7.89 5.72
C ASP A 261 14.31 6.84 5.38
N SER A 262 15.20 7.19 4.45
CA SER A 262 16.30 6.33 4.01
C SER A 262 17.39 6.13 5.07
N THR A 263 17.32 6.83 6.20
CA THR A 263 18.22 6.61 7.35
C THR A 263 17.70 5.52 8.27
N ASN A 264 16.41 5.22 8.20
CA ASN A 264 15.78 4.19 9.01
C ASN A 264 16.12 2.79 8.50
N TYR A 265 16.53 1.88 9.39
CA TYR A 265 16.88 0.51 9.05
C TYR A 265 15.76 -0.23 8.31
N LYS A 266 14.49 0.09 8.60
CA LYS A 266 13.31 -0.52 7.97
C LYS A 266 13.31 -0.35 6.46
N TYR A 267 13.75 0.81 5.97
CA TYR A 267 13.84 1.09 4.54
C TYR A 267 14.69 0.03 3.82
N PHE A 268 15.85 -0.31 4.38
CA PHE A 268 16.74 -1.31 3.79
C PHE A 268 16.19 -2.73 3.90
N VAL A 269 15.50 -3.05 4.99
CA VAL A 269 14.87 -4.36 5.19
C VAL A 269 13.76 -4.57 4.17
N ASP A 270 12.88 -3.58 4.00
CA ASP A 270 11.75 -3.68 3.08
C ASP A 270 12.22 -3.84 1.64
N GLN A 271 13.23 -3.07 1.24
CA GLN A 271 13.83 -3.22 -0.10
C GLN A 271 14.38 -4.63 -0.34
N ARG A 272 15.08 -5.22 0.65
CA ARG A 272 15.59 -6.60 0.54
C ARG A 272 14.47 -7.63 0.48
N VAL A 273 13.45 -7.50 1.32
CA VAL A 273 12.30 -8.42 1.34
C VAL A 273 11.54 -8.36 0.01
N GLN A 274 11.34 -7.16 -0.55
CA GLN A 274 10.70 -6.99 -1.85
C GLN A 274 11.51 -7.62 -2.99
N LEU A 275 12.83 -7.43 -3.01
CA LEU A 275 13.73 -8.06 -3.99
C LEU A 275 13.66 -9.60 -3.92
N MET A 276 13.62 -10.17 -2.71
CA MET A 276 13.48 -11.62 -2.54
C MET A 276 12.13 -12.14 -3.05
N LYS A 277 11.03 -11.43 -2.74
CA LYS A 277 9.70 -11.80 -3.25
C LYS A 277 9.63 -11.75 -4.77
N HIS A 278 10.26 -10.76 -5.40
CA HIS A 278 10.30 -10.66 -6.86
C HIS A 278 11.06 -11.83 -7.49
N ASN A 279 12.22 -12.20 -6.92
CA ASN A 279 13.03 -13.30 -7.45
C ASN A 279 12.42 -14.69 -7.20
N ALA A 280 11.51 -14.84 -6.25
CA ALA A 280 10.80 -16.09 -6.01
C ALA A 280 9.60 -16.34 -6.96
N VAL A 281 9.19 -15.32 -7.73
CA VAL A 281 8.02 -15.36 -8.63
C VAL A 281 8.43 -15.39 -10.12
N VAL A 282 9.72 -15.22 -10.41
CA VAL A 282 10.32 -15.32 -11.75
C VAL A 282 10.96 -16.70 -11.92
#